data_AF-A0A3N1PYK1-F1
#
_entry.id   AF-A0A3N1PYK1-F1
#
_cell.length_a   1.000
_cell.length_b   1.000
_cell.length_c   1.000
_cell.angle_alpha   90.00
_cell.angle_beta   90.00
_cell.angle_gamma   90.00
#
_symmetry.space_group_name_H-M   'P 1'
#
loop_
_entity.id
_entity.type
_entity.pdbx_description
1 polymer ?
#
loop_
_entity_poly.entity_id
_entity_poly.type
_entity_poly.pdbx_seq_one_letter_code
_entity_poly.pdbx_strand_id
1 'polypeptide(L)' 'MTTKTKGRPVFELRAGSVHLTVQRIPGWLVALIATASGAAGTWLAQR' A
#
# COMPACT_ATOMS: atom_id res chain seq x y z
N MET A 1 17.04 21.29 17.40
CA MET A 1 17.49 20.31 16.38
C MET A 1 16.69 19.03 16.57
N THR A 2 15.49 18.95 15.98
CA THR A 2 14.60 17.78 16.13
C THR A 2 15.03 16.71 15.13
N THR A 3 15.79 15.72 15.59
CA THR A 3 16.15 14.55 14.81
C THR A 3 14.88 13.75 14.55
N LYS A 4 14.28 13.92 13.36
CA LYS A 4 13.24 13.00 12.88
C LYS A 4 13.89 11.63 12.77
N THR A 5 13.61 10.74 13.71
CA THR A 5 13.95 9.32 13.59
C THR A 5 13.29 8.84 12.31
N LYS A 6 14.10 8.67 11.25
CA LYS A 6 13.61 8.32 9.91
C LYS A 6 13.12 6.88 9.99
N GLY A 7 11.83 6.72 10.29
CA GLY A 7 11.17 5.41 10.32
C GLY A 7 11.42 4.71 8.99
N ARG A 8 11.81 3.42 9.05
CA ARG A 8 12.04 2.63 7.83
C ARG A 8 10.73 2.60 7.03
N PRO A 9 10.77 2.84 5.70
CA PRO A 9 9.56 2.81 4.88
C PRO A 9 8.93 1.42 4.95
N VAL A 10 7.60 1.39 5.08
CA VAL A 10 6.81 0.14 5.13
C VAL A 10 6.80 -0.53 3.75
N PHE A 11 6.85 0.28 2.69
CA PHE A 11 6.91 -0.20 1.32
C PHE A 11 7.69 0.80 0.46
N GLU A 12 8.55 0.29 -0.41
CA GLU A 12 9.33 1.07 -1.35
C GLU A 12 9.12 0.48 -2.74
N LEU A 13 8.56 1.28 -3.66
CA LEU A 13 8.38 0.90 -5.05
C LEU A 13 9.25 1.78 -5.93
N ARG A 14 10.15 1.14 -6.68
CA ARG A 14 10.99 1.79 -7.68
C ARG A 14 10.50 1.40 -9.06
N ALA A 15 10.05 2.40 -9.83
CA ALA A 15 9.61 2.25 -11.21
C ALA A 15 10.42 3.20 -12.10
N GLY A 16 11.58 2.72 -12.59
CA GLY A 16 12.51 3.52 -13.40
C GLY A 16 13.03 4.75 -12.63
N SER A 17 12.63 5.94 -13.08
CA SER A 17 12.97 7.22 -12.45
C SER A 17 12.07 7.61 -11.28
N VAL A 18 10.96 6.90 -11.05
CA VAL A 18 10.01 7.19 -9.97
C VAL A 18 10.32 6.32 -8.76
N HIS A 19 10.50 6.96 -7.61
CA HIS A 19 10.72 6.31 -6.32
C HIS A 19 9.55 6.65 -5.40
N LEU A 20 8.67 5.69 -5.17
CA LEU A 20 7.55 5.80 -4.25
C LEU A 20 7.93 5.16 -2.90
N THR A 21 7.89 5.93 -1.82
CA THR A 21 8.10 5.42 -0.45
C THR A 21 6.84 5.60 0.37
N VAL A 22 6.28 4.50 0.86
CA VAL A 22 5.14 4.48 1.75
C VAL A 22 5.64 4.41 3.19
N GLN A 23 5.53 5.52 3.91
CA GLN A 23 5.95 5.61 5.32
C GLN A 23 4.90 5.08 6.28
N ARG A 24 3.62 5.15 5.91
CA ARG A 24 2.51 4.69 6.74
C ARG A 24 1.36 4.25 5.85
N ILE A 25 0.89 3.02 6.07
CA ILE A 25 -0.33 2.51 5.44
C ILE A 25 -1.48 2.73 6.44
N PRO A 26 -2.49 3.55 6.11
CA PRO A 26 -3.68 3.69 6.94
C PRO A 26 -4.46 2.37 6.98
N GLY A 27 -5.03 2.01 8.14
CA GLY A 27 -5.83 0.77 8.27
C GLY A 27 -7.02 0.71 7.31
N TRP A 28 -7.66 1.85 7.02
CA TRP A 28 -8.76 1.93 6.04
C TRP A 28 -8.30 1.59 4.61
N LEU A 29 -7.05 1.90 4.26
CA LEU A 29 -6.51 1.58 2.94
C LEU A 29 -6.34 0.07 2.79
N VAL A 30 -5.91 -0.62 3.86
CA VAL A 30 -5.85 -2.09 3.90
C VAL A 30 -7.25 -2.69 3.75
N ALA A 31 -8.24 -2.15 4.46
CA ALA A 31 -9.62 -2.60 4.35
C ALA A 31 -10.17 -2.44 2.91
N LEU A 32 -9.94 -1.29 2.26
CA LEU A 32 -10.35 -1.07 0.88
C LEU A 32 -9.69 -2.03 -0.10
N ILE A 33 -8.39 -2.27 0.04
CA ILE A 33 -7.67 -3.23 -0.81
C ILE A 33 -8.22 -4.64 -0.59
N ALA A 34 -8.47 -5.04 0.65
CA ALA A 34 -9.06 -6.34 0.95
C ALA A 34 -10.47 -6.49 0.35
N THR A 35 -11.32 -5.46 0.44
CA THR A 35 -12.65 -5.43 -0.18
C THR A 35 -12.54 -5.50 -1.70
N ALA A 36 -11.66 -4.71 -2.32
CA ALA A 36 -11.45 -4.71 -3.77
C ALA A 36 -10.94 -6.06 -4.27
N SER A 37 -9.99 -6.68 -3.57
CA SER A 37 -9.49 -8.03 -3.88
C SER A 37 -10.57 -9.10 -3.72
N GLY A 38 -11.41 -9.01 -2.68
CA GLY A 38 -12.55 -9.91 -2.49
C GLY A 38 -13.61 -9.74 -3.59
N ALA A 39 -13.90 -8.49 -3.98
CA ALA A 39 -14.80 -8.19 -5.10
C ALA A 39 -14.23 -8.69 -6.44
N ALA A 40 -12.93 -8.55 -6.67
CA ALA A 40 -12.27 -9.09 -7.85
C ALA A 40 -12.28 -10.62 -7.87
N GLY A 41 -12.06 -11.27 -6.73
CA GLY A 41 -12.10 -12.72 -6.60
C GLY A 41 -13.50 -13.29 -6.83
N THR A 42 -14.53 -12.63 -6.29
CA THR A 42 -15.93 -13.01 -6.54
C THR A 42 -16.32 -12.83 -8.00
N TRP A 43 -15.95 -11.72 -8.64
CA TRP A 43 -16.17 -11.52 -10.07
C TRP A 43 -15.50 -12.60 -10.93
N LEU A 44 -14.25 -12.95 -10.62
CA LEU A 44 -13.52 -13.99 -11.35
C LEU A 44 -14.16 -15.37 -11.14
N ALA A 45 -14.64 -15.68 -9.93
CA ALA A 45 -15.31 -16.94 -9.64
C ALA A 45 -16.71 -17.05 -10.30
N GLN A 46 -17.32 -15.93 -10.67
CA GLN A 46 -18.57 -15.88 -11.42
C GLN A 46 -18.40 -15.94 -12.94
N ARG A 47 -17.15 -15.93 -13.43
CA ARG A 47 -16.82 -16.08 -14.86
C ARG A 47 -16.58 -17.54 -15.21
#